data_AF-A0A1Q5SW05-F1
#
_entry.id   AF-A0A1Q5SW05-F1
#
_cell.length_a   1.000
_cell.length_b   1.000
_cell.length_c   1.000
_cell.angle_alpha   90.00
_cell.angle_beta   90.00
_cell.angle_gamma   90.00
#
_symmetry.space_group_name_H-M   'P 1'
#
loop_
_entity.id
_entity.type
_entity.pdbx_description
1 polymer ?
#
loop_
_entity_poly.entity_id
_entity_poly.type
_entity_poly.pdbx_seq_one_letter_code
_entity_poly.pdbx_strand_id
1 'polypeptide(L)' 'MEGVKYINSAGLGVIADSVMAARAQQKELVITGVKGSLAEIFHIVKFSSFIKLFATEKEAMDYFSGE' A
#
# COMPACT_ATOMS: atom_id res chain seq x y z
N MET A 1 -4.73 -6.00 1.93
CA MET A 1 -4.85 -6.62 0.59
C MET A 1 -5.11 -8.12 0.64
N GLU A 2 -5.47 -8.70 1.79
CA GLU A 2 -5.60 -10.17 1.92
C GLU A 2 -6.70 -10.79 1.04
N GLY A 3 -7.76 -10.05 0.71
CA GLY A 3 -8.81 -10.48 -0.21
C GLY A 3 -8.52 -10.22 -1.70
N VAL A 4 -7.40 -9.57 -2.04
CA VAL A 4 -7.07 -9.16 -3.41
C VAL A 4 -6.12 -10.18 -4.04
N LYS A 5 -6.61 -10.92 -5.03
CA LYS A 5 -5.83 -11.96 -5.72
C LYS A 5 -5.00 -11.44 -6.90
N TYR A 6 -5.39 -10.30 -7.47
CA TYR A 6 -4.74 -9.73 -8.64
C TYR A 6 -5.02 -8.23 -8.72
N ILE A 7 -4.08 -7.48 -9.29
CA ILE A 7 -4.23 -6.08 -9.64
C ILE A 7 -3.59 -5.81 -11.01
N ASN A 8 -4.20 -4.97 -11.82
CA ASN A 8 -3.66 -4.53 -13.11
C ASN A 8 -3.12 -3.10 -13.02
N SER A 9 -2.67 -2.55 -14.15
CA SER A 9 -2.14 -1.19 -14.25
C SER A 9 -3.14 -0.12 -13.81
N ALA A 10 -4.43 -0.26 -14.13
CA ALA A 10 -5.46 0.68 -13.72
C ALA A 10 -5.64 0.70 -12.19
N GLY A 11 -5.68 -0.47 -11.55
CA GLY A 11 -5.74 -0.58 -10.10
C GLY A 11 -4.51 0.01 -9.39
N LEU A 12 -3.32 -0.22 -9.94
CA LEU A 12 -2.08 0.41 -9.43
C LEU A 12 -2.13 1.94 -9.57
N GLY A 13 -2.68 2.46 -10.67
CA GLY A 13 -2.92 3.89 -10.88
C GLY A 13 -3.83 4.48 -9.81
N VAL A 14 -4.97 3.84 -9.53
CA VAL A 14 -5.89 4.27 -8.47
C VAL A 14 -5.21 4.31 -7.09
N ILE A 15 -4.36 3.33 -6.78
CA ILE A 15 -3.59 3.35 -5.53
C ILE A 15 -2.62 4.53 -5.50
N ALA A 16 -1.87 4.77 -6.59
CA ALA A 16 -0.94 5.88 -6.67
C ALA A 16 -1.65 7.24 -6.50
N ASP A 17 -2.78 7.43 -7.18
CA ASP A 17 -3.60 8.63 -7.07
C ASP A 17 -4.12 8.83 -5.65
N SER A 18 -4.53 7.74 -4.98
CA SER A 18 -4.99 7.77 -3.59
C SER A 18 -3.88 8.20 -2.63
N VAL A 19 -2.65 7.73 -2.83
CA VAL A 19 -1.48 8.17 -2.06
C VAL A 19 -1.21 9.66 -2.26
N MET A 20 -1.28 10.13 -3.51
CA MET A 20 -1.07 11.55 -3.81
C MET A 20 -2.17 12.45 -3.22
N ALA A 21 -3.42 12.01 -3.29
CA ALA A 21 -4.56 12.72 -2.69
C ALA A 21 -4.45 12.79 -1.16
N ALA A 22 -4.02 11.70 -0.50
CA ALA A 22 -3.77 11.69 0.94
C ALA A 22 -2.67 12.70 1.32
N ARG A 23 -1.54 12.68 0.60
CA ARG A 23 -0.43 13.61 0.82
C ARG A 23 -0.84 15.07 0.64
N ALA A 24 -1.65 15.38 -0.37
CA ALA A 24 -2.19 16.73 -0.58
C ALA A 24 -3.05 17.23 0.60
N GLN A 25 -3.64 16.30 1.36
CA GLN A 25 -4.40 16.59 2.57
C GLN A 25 -3.57 16.46 3.87
N GLN A 26 -2.24 16.37 3.76
CA GLN A 26 -1.35 16.11 4.91
C GLN A 26 -1.71 14.83 5.68
N LYS A 27 -2.23 13.81 4.97
CA LYS A 27 -2.52 12.48 5.49
C LYS A 27 -1.53 11.48 4.92
N GLU A 28 -1.34 10.39 5.64
CA GLU A 28 -0.55 9.26 5.16
C GLU A 28 -1.47 8.08 4.83
N LEU A 29 -1.17 7.41 3.71
CA LEU A 29 -1.82 6.18 3.29
C LEU A 29 -0.78 5.07 3.28
N VAL A 30 -1.14 3.92 3.85
CA VAL A 30 -0.28 2.73 3.91
C VAL A 30 -1.07 1.54 3.39
N ILE A 31 -0.36 0.49 2.95
CA ILE A 31 -0.99 -0.74 2.45
C ILE A 31 -0.55 -1.92 3.30
N THR A 32 -1.50 -2.79 3.63
CA THR A 32 -1.23 -4.00 4.42
C THR A 32 -1.54 -5.26 3.63
N GLY A 33 -0.98 -6.41 4.06
CA GLY A 33 -1.39 -7.72 3.57
C GLY A 33 -1.11 -7.97 2.09
N VAL A 34 -0.05 -7.38 1.55
CA VAL A 34 0.45 -7.68 0.19
C VAL A 34 1.26 -8.98 0.26
N LYS A 35 0.75 -10.04 -0.37
CA LYS A 35 1.31 -11.40 -0.28
C LYS A 35 1.28 -12.06 -1.66
N GLY A 36 2.10 -13.11 -1.86
CA GLY A 36 2.11 -13.91 -3.09
C GLY A 36 2.46 -13.10 -4.34
N SER A 37 1.78 -13.40 -5.46
CA SER A 37 1.98 -12.73 -6.76
C SER A 37 1.77 -11.22 -6.72
N LEU A 38 0.94 -10.72 -5.79
CA LEU A 38 0.75 -9.28 -5.61
C LEU A 38 2.03 -8.60 -5.10
N ALA A 39 2.80 -9.29 -4.26
CA ALA A 39 4.07 -8.77 -3.74
C ALA A 39 5.11 -8.62 -4.87
N GLU A 40 5.14 -9.55 -5.82
CA GLU A 40 6.01 -9.46 -7.00
C GLU A 40 5.66 -8.25 -7.86
N ILE A 41 4.37 -8.01 -8.12
CA ILE A 41 3.90 -6.82 -8.86
C ILE A 41 4.34 -5.53 -8.14
N PHE A 42 4.12 -5.46 -6.82
CA PHE A 42 4.49 -4.28 -6.02
C PHE A 42 6.00 -4.06 -5.99
N HIS A 43 6.79 -5.14 -5.98
CA HIS A 43 8.24 -5.10 -6.05
C HIS A 43 8.74 -4.58 -7.41
N ILE A 44 8.20 -5.12 -8.52
CA ILE A 44 8.54 -4.70 -9.88
C ILE A 44 8.29 -3.19 -10.07
N VAL A 45 7.15 -2.72 -9.59
CA VAL A 45 6.73 -1.31 -9.73
C VAL A 45 7.35 -0.42 -8.64
N LYS A 46 8.12 -0.99 -7.69
CA LYS A 46 8.80 -0.28 -6.61
C LYS A 46 7.88 0.57 -5.73
N PHE A 47 6.68 0.06 -5.43
CA PHE A 47 5.70 0.77 -4.60
C PHE A 47 6.26 1.18 -3.24
N SER A 48 7.12 0.34 -2.64
CA SER A 48 7.78 0.63 -1.36
C SER A 48 8.65 1.89 -1.36
N SER A 49 8.99 2.46 -2.53
CA SER A 49 9.73 3.72 -2.62
C SER A 49 8.91 4.96 -2.28
N PHE A 50 7.57 4.87 -2.30
CA PHE A 50 6.70 6.02 -2.02
C PHE A 50 5.46 5.68 -1.17
N ILE A 51 5.19 4.42 -0.84
CA ILE A 51 4.17 4.05 0.14
C ILE A 51 4.74 3.03 1.14
N LYS A 52 4.34 3.13 2.41
CA LYS A 52 4.69 2.12 3.41
C LYS A 52 3.83 0.88 3.22
N LEU A 53 4.49 -0.27 3.29
CA LEU A 53 3.88 -1.59 3.18
C LEU A 53 4.07 -2.32 4.52
N PHE A 54 2.99 -2.86 5.05
CA PHE A 54 2.99 -3.67 6.27
C PHE A 54 2.46 -5.07 5.97
N ALA A 55 2.90 -6.06 6.76
CA ALA A 55 2.41 -7.43 6.57
C ALA A 55 1.00 -7.59 7.11
N THR A 56 0.69 -6.91 8.22
CA THR A 56 -0.60 -7.01 8.93
C THR A 56 -1.24 -5.64 9.15
N GLU A 57 -2.56 -5.64 9.39
CA GLU A 57 -3.28 -4.44 9.81
C GLU A 57 -2.79 -3.93 11.16
N LYS A 58 -2.48 -4.84 12.08
CA LYS A 58 -1.93 -4.51 13.39
C LYS A 58 -0.65 -3.68 13.27
N GLU A 59 0.33 -4.10 12.47
CA GLU A 59 1.58 -3.36 12.26
C GLU A 59 1.35 -1.94 11.72
N ALA A 60 0.37 -1.77 10.82
CA ALA A 60 0.04 -0.45 10.29
C ALA A 60 -0.62 0.45 11.35
N MET A 61 -1.46 -0.13 12.22
CA MET A 61 -2.08 0.59 13.32
C MET A 61 -1.05 0.97 14.40
N ASP A 62 -0.18 0.04 14.79
CA ASP A 62 0.90 0.29 15.74
C ASP A 62 1.79 1.45 15.21
N TYR A 63 2.12 1.44 13.91
CA TYR A 63 2.83 2.54 13.24
C TYR A 63 2.13 3.91 13.35
N PHE A 64 0.80 3.97 13.19
CA PHE A 64 0.06 5.23 13.32
C PHE A 64 -0.15 5.68 14.76
N SER A 65 -0.21 4.75 15.71
CA SER A 65 -0.28 5.03 17.14
C SER A 65 1.07 5.47 17.73
N GLY A 66 2.17 5.21 17.02
CA GLY A 66 3.53 5.47 17.50
C GLY A 66 4.07 4.38 18.43
N GLU A 67 3.54 3.16 18.32
CA GLU A 67 3.94 1.96 19.05
C GLU A 67 4.96 1.10 18.28
#